data_AF-A0A858ATA4-F1
#
_entry.id   AF-A0A858ATA4-F1
#
_cell.length_a   1.000
_cell.length_b   1.000
_cell.length_c   1.000
_cell.angle_alpha   90.00
_cell.angle_beta   90.00
_cell.angle_gamma   90.00
#
_symmetry.space_group_name_H-M   'P 1'
#
loop_
_entity.id
_entity.type
_entity.pdbx_description
1 polymer ?
#
loop_
_entity_poly.entity_id
_entity_poly.type
_entity_poly.pdbx_seq_one_letter_code
_entity_poly.pdbx_strand_id
1 'polypeptide(L)'
;MKKILGLLAVTALVATTSATVVACGEKPADKEDIILNSEKLQNELKIQSSEIKADGTITLELQDKSILTAEVKKDSLKDGEVTIVVSTTEDKLTDKEVKESVKVMFTPKDGKEEDKKLIKTVSVKVEAKKVVKVKLDGVKLDGFTATNATTDQEVIDALKAVKGLENIAAADVKITKVEATESAKGSITIEATKDSKLVEGKLVLEIAQLQASKINLDTVTLSLTATNATTDQEVLDALKGVEGLDKISASDVKITKVEATQDEAGSITIEAESASQLVEGKLVLSIAQLTI
;
A
#
# COMPACT_ATOMS: atom_id res chain seq x y z
N MET A 1 6.89 75.54 -16.65
CA MET A 1 6.93 76.15 -18.00
C MET A 1 6.64 75.07 -19.03
N LYS A 2 5.67 75.31 -19.94
CA LYS A 2 5.69 75.01 -21.40
C LYS A 2 6.13 73.59 -21.84
N LYS A 3 5.39 72.74 -22.57
CA LYS A 3 4.39 72.80 -23.67
C LYS A 3 3.79 71.36 -23.77
N ILE A 4 2.49 71.11 -23.98
CA ILE A 4 1.63 71.28 -25.17
C ILE A 4 2.00 70.41 -26.39
N LEU A 5 1.05 69.51 -26.71
CA LEU A 5 0.60 68.94 -28.00
C LEU A 5 1.44 67.90 -28.75
N GLY A 6 0.74 66.81 -29.12
CA GLY A 6 1.09 65.84 -30.15
C GLY A 6 -0.11 64.95 -30.46
N LEU A 7 -1.12 65.53 -31.12
CA LEU A 7 -2.29 64.88 -31.69
C LEU A 7 -1.85 63.85 -32.76
N LEU A 8 -2.32 62.61 -32.70
CA LEU A 8 -2.45 61.77 -33.91
C LEU A 8 -3.69 60.88 -33.76
N ALA A 9 -4.66 61.21 -34.62
CA ALA A 9 -5.92 60.52 -34.78
C ALA A 9 -5.68 59.13 -35.40
N VAL A 10 -6.32 58.11 -34.83
CA VAL A 10 -6.61 56.86 -35.53
C VAL A 10 -8.09 56.60 -35.35
N THR A 11 -8.87 57.06 -36.34
CA THR A 11 -10.23 56.61 -36.59
C THR A 11 -10.17 55.20 -37.14
N ALA A 12 -10.62 54.22 -36.36
CA ALA A 12 -10.95 52.89 -36.84
C ALA A 12 -12.33 52.47 -36.30
N LEU A 13 -13.34 52.84 -37.09
CA LEU A 13 -14.51 52.04 -37.44
C LEU A 13 -15.07 51.11 -36.35
N VAL A 14 -16.09 51.58 -35.63
CA VAL A 14 -16.95 50.74 -34.79
C VAL A 14 -17.90 49.98 -35.73
N ALA A 15 -17.61 48.71 -35.98
CA ALA A 15 -18.60 47.78 -36.52
C ALA A 15 -19.56 47.42 -35.38
N THR A 16 -20.71 48.08 -35.33
CA THR A 16 -21.85 47.71 -34.48
C THR A 16 -22.43 46.40 -35.00
N THR A 17 -21.86 45.28 -34.57
CA THR A 17 -22.60 44.02 -34.59
C THR A 17 -23.53 44.06 -33.38
N SER A 18 -24.80 44.35 -33.64
CA SER A 18 -25.90 44.04 -32.75
C SER A 18 -26.01 42.52 -32.63
N ALA A 19 -25.06 41.91 -31.91
CA ALA A 19 -25.29 40.64 -31.28
C ALA A 19 -26.32 40.91 -30.19
N THR A 20 -27.57 40.52 -30.45
CA THR A 20 -28.46 40.09 -29.38
C THR A 20 -27.72 38.96 -28.66
N VAL A 21 -26.96 39.33 -27.65
CA VAL A 21 -26.48 38.38 -26.66
C VAL A 21 -27.75 37.92 -25.99
N VAL A 22 -28.29 36.80 -26.49
CA VAL A 22 -29.10 35.93 -25.66
C VAL A 22 -28.17 35.59 -24.53
N ALA A 23 -28.29 36.34 -23.44
CA ALA A 23 -27.78 35.94 -22.15
C ALA A 23 -28.47 34.60 -21.89
N CYS A 24 -27.83 33.50 -22.33
CA CYS A 24 -27.89 32.26 -21.58
C CYS A 24 -27.48 32.69 -20.19
N GLY A 25 -28.48 32.90 -19.33
CA GLY A 25 -28.25 33.20 -17.94
C GLY A 25 -27.21 32.22 -17.46
N GLU A 26 -26.21 32.74 -16.74
CA GLU A 26 -25.30 31.90 -15.98
C GLU A 26 -26.16 30.83 -15.33
N LYS A 27 -25.99 29.59 -15.79
CA LYS A 27 -26.64 28.44 -15.18
C LYS A 27 -26.18 28.52 -13.73
N PRO A 28 -27.06 28.79 -12.76
CA PRO A 28 -26.63 28.97 -11.39
C PRO A 28 -25.88 27.70 -11.05
N ALA A 29 -24.59 27.84 -10.75
CA ALA A 29 -23.81 26.72 -10.23
C ALA A 29 -24.62 26.19 -9.05
N ASP A 30 -25.02 24.91 -9.11
CA ASP A 30 -25.81 24.25 -8.08
C ASP A 30 -25.07 24.40 -6.74
N LYS A 31 -25.40 25.46 -6.01
CA LYS A 31 -24.69 25.83 -4.79
C LYS A 31 -25.35 25.06 -3.67
N GLU A 32 -24.63 24.08 -3.16
CA GLU A 32 -25.10 23.27 -2.04
C GLU A 32 -25.17 24.13 -0.77
N ASP A 33 -26.33 24.10 -0.09
CA ASP A 33 -26.51 24.83 1.17
C ASP A 33 -25.74 24.15 2.31
N ILE A 34 -25.68 22.82 2.28
CA ILE A 34 -25.04 22.00 3.31
C ILE A 34 -24.16 20.93 2.64
N ILE A 35 -22.94 20.76 3.16
CA ILE A 35 -22.06 19.64 2.84
C ILE A 35 -21.83 18.83 4.12
N LEU A 36 -22.12 17.52 4.07
CA LEU A 36 -21.86 16.55 5.12
C LEU A 36 -20.84 15.51 4.65
N ASN A 37 -19.97 15.08 5.56
CA ASN A 37 -18.97 14.03 5.29
C ASN A 37 -18.57 13.32 6.60
N SER A 38 -17.63 12.37 6.51
CA SER A 38 -17.17 11.59 7.67
C SER A 38 -16.58 12.42 8.81
N GLU A 39 -16.11 13.64 8.54
CA GLU A 39 -15.56 14.54 9.56
C GLU A 39 -16.63 15.51 10.11
N LYS A 40 -17.70 15.75 9.35
CA LYS A 40 -18.82 16.63 9.71
C LYS A 40 -20.15 16.00 9.30
N LEU A 41 -20.69 15.16 10.19
CA LEU A 41 -21.94 14.44 9.99
C LEU A 41 -23.20 15.27 10.23
N GLN A 42 -23.06 16.50 10.73
CA GLN A 42 -24.18 17.41 10.98
C GLN A 42 -23.83 18.86 10.66
N ASN A 43 -24.81 19.64 10.24
CA ASN A 43 -24.67 21.06 10.01
C ASN A 43 -25.95 21.81 10.39
N GLU A 44 -25.79 23.01 10.93
CA GLU A 44 -26.91 23.90 11.23
C GLU A 44 -27.08 24.91 10.09
N LEU A 45 -28.33 25.16 9.70
CA LEU A 45 -28.65 26.17 8.71
C LEU A 45 -29.75 27.08 9.24
N LYS A 46 -29.46 28.37 9.27
CA LYS A 46 -30.44 29.41 9.58
C LYS A 46 -31.24 29.74 8.32
N ILE A 47 -32.56 29.65 8.43
CA ILE A 47 -33.51 29.96 7.36
C ILE A 47 -34.25 31.23 7.75
N GLN A 48 -34.29 32.20 6.84
CA GLN A 48 -34.97 33.47 7.04
C GLN A 48 -36.11 33.61 6.01
N SER A 49 -37.30 33.93 6.48
CA SER A 49 -38.46 34.22 5.64
C SER A 49 -39.50 34.99 6.45
N SER A 50 -40.08 36.04 5.86
CA SER A 50 -41.14 36.84 6.47
C SER A 50 -42.42 36.05 6.76
N GLU A 51 -42.60 34.90 6.11
CA GLU A 51 -43.72 33.99 6.32
C GLU A 51 -43.63 33.21 7.63
N ILE A 52 -42.43 33.04 8.18
CA ILE A 52 -42.22 32.33 9.44
C ILE A 52 -42.71 33.21 10.60
N LYS A 53 -43.60 32.66 11.43
CA LYS A 53 -44.09 33.25 12.68
C LYS A 53 -43.76 32.35 13.87
N ALA A 54 -43.49 32.95 15.02
CA ALA A 54 -43.08 32.26 16.25
C ALA A 54 -44.16 31.33 16.82
N ASP A 55 -45.42 31.53 16.45
CA ASP A 55 -46.57 30.78 16.93
C ASP A 55 -47.00 29.64 15.99
N GLY A 56 -46.39 29.52 14.81
CA GLY A 56 -46.64 28.44 13.86
C GLY A 56 -45.77 27.20 14.07
N THR A 57 -45.83 26.27 13.12
CA THR A 57 -45.07 25.00 13.14
C THR A 57 -44.24 24.86 11.88
N ILE A 58 -42.99 24.41 12.03
CA ILE A 58 -42.11 24.03 10.92
C ILE A 58 -42.16 22.52 10.75
N THR A 59 -42.42 22.07 9.52
CA THR A 59 -42.32 20.66 9.11
C THR A 59 -41.16 20.52 8.14
N LEU A 60 -40.37 19.46 8.28
CA LEU A 60 -39.26 19.15 7.40
C LEU A 60 -39.61 17.89 6.62
N GLU A 61 -39.65 18.00 5.30
CA GLU A 61 -39.92 16.86 4.41
C GLU A 61 -38.63 16.42 3.73
N LEU A 62 -38.38 15.12 3.84
CA LEU A 62 -37.25 14.42 3.23
C LEU A 62 -37.75 13.55 2.08
N GLN A 63 -36.83 13.15 1.20
CA GLN A 63 -37.14 12.19 0.15
C GLN A 63 -37.38 10.79 0.73
N ASP A 64 -38.14 9.96 0.02
CA ASP A 64 -38.33 8.56 0.41
C ASP A 64 -36.97 7.85 0.48
N LYS A 65 -36.72 7.14 1.59
CA LYS A 65 -35.44 6.45 1.90
C LYS A 65 -34.23 7.37 1.98
N SER A 66 -34.45 8.65 2.31
CA SER A 66 -33.38 9.61 2.57
C SER A 66 -32.34 9.08 3.55
N ILE A 67 -31.06 9.35 3.26
CA ILE A 67 -29.95 9.07 4.21
C ILE A 67 -29.80 10.18 5.26
N LEU A 68 -30.59 11.24 5.15
CA LEU A 68 -30.56 12.38 6.05
C LEU A 68 -31.56 12.23 7.19
N THR A 69 -31.28 12.96 8.24
CA THR A 69 -32.21 13.32 9.30
C THR A 69 -32.22 14.83 9.40
N ALA A 70 -33.41 15.41 9.59
CA ALA A 70 -33.55 16.85 9.70
C ALA A 70 -34.49 17.19 10.85
N GLU A 71 -34.08 18.13 11.70
CA GLU A 71 -34.86 18.58 12.84
C GLU A 71 -34.78 20.10 13.00
N VAL A 72 -35.80 20.67 13.63
CA VAL A 72 -35.78 22.07 14.03
C VAL A 72 -35.01 22.19 15.33
N LYS A 73 -33.99 23.04 15.36
CA LYS A 73 -33.23 23.29 16.59
C LYS A 73 -34.18 23.84 17.65
N LYS A 74 -34.15 23.24 18.84
CA LYS A 74 -34.99 23.64 19.97
C LYS A 74 -34.88 25.16 20.23
N ASP A 75 -36.02 25.80 20.48
CA ASP A 75 -36.12 27.24 20.81
C ASP A 75 -35.55 28.19 19.72
N SER A 76 -35.38 27.70 18.49
CA SER A 76 -34.85 28.50 17.37
C SER A 76 -35.91 29.22 16.54
N LEU A 77 -37.18 28.80 16.63
CA LEU A 77 -38.28 29.39 15.87
C LEU A 77 -38.64 30.77 16.43
N LYS A 78 -38.52 31.80 15.59
CA LYS A 78 -38.86 33.19 15.89
C LYS A 78 -39.52 33.82 14.67
N ASP A 79 -40.14 34.98 14.87
CA ASP A 79 -40.67 35.75 13.75
C ASP A 79 -39.55 36.05 12.73
N GLY A 80 -39.75 35.59 11.50
CA GLY A 80 -38.81 35.80 10.41
C GLY A 80 -37.71 34.74 10.26
N GLU A 81 -37.52 33.82 11.22
CA GLU A 81 -36.40 32.87 11.18
C GLU A 81 -36.58 31.56 11.94
N VAL A 82 -35.89 30.53 11.48
CA VAL A 82 -35.74 29.24 12.17
C VAL A 82 -34.36 28.65 11.88
N THR A 83 -33.79 27.90 12.82
CA THR A 83 -32.58 27.12 12.57
C THR A 83 -32.95 25.65 12.47
N ILE A 84 -32.52 25.01 11.38
CA ILE A 84 -32.64 23.56 11.22
C ILE A 84 -31.27 22.91 11.41
N VAL A 85 -31.27 21.68 11.88
CA VAL A 85 -30.11 20.80 11.91
C VAL A 85 -30.35 19.70 10.88
N VAL A 86 -29.44 19.57 9.92
CA VAL A 86 -29.44 18.44 8.99
C VAL A 86 -28.24 17.57 9.30
N SER A 87 -28.48 16.28 9.44
CA SER A 87 -27.47 15.30 9.81
C SER A 87 -27.60 14.02 8.99
N THR A 88 -26.53 13.23 9.02
CA THR A 88 -26.50 11.84 8.56
C THR A 88 -25.69 11.03 9.57
N THR A 89 -25.56 9.74 9.35
CA THR A 89 -24.79 8.85 10.23
C THR A 89 -23.71 8.13 9.43
N GLU A 90 -22.64 7.71 10.10
CA GLU A 90 -21.47 7.13 9.41
C GLU A 90 -21.79 5.81 8.67
N ASP A 91 -22.76 5.05 9.18
CA ASP A 91 -23.30 3.83 8.57
C ASP A 91 -24.15 4.10 7.32
N LYS A 92 -24.67 5.32 7.16
CA LYS A 92 -25.42 5.74 5.97
C LYS A 92 -24.56 6.37 4.88
N LEU A 93 -23.29 6.68 5.14
CA LEU A 93 -22.37 7.17 4.13
C LEU A 93 -22.04 6.06 3.12
N THR A 94 -22.14 6.38 1.83
CA THR A 94 -21.84 5.43 0.75
C THR A 94 -20.47 5.70 0.14
N ASP A 95 -20.01 4.81 -0.74
CA ASP A 95 -18.78 5.01 -1.53
C ASP A 95 -18.94 6.05 -2.65
N LYS A 96 -20.13 6.64 -2.78
CA LYS A 96 -20.46 7.66 -3.77
C LYS A 96 -21.01 8.91 -3.08
N GLU A 97 -20.85 10.03 -3.78
CA GLU A 97 -21.53 11.27 -3.43
C GLU A 97 -23.04 11.10 -3.62
N VAL A 98 -23.80 11.56 -2.64
CA VAL A 98 -25.27 11.58 -2.68
C VAL A 98 -25.73 13.02 -2.54
N LYS A 99 -26.64 13.45 -3.42
CA LYS A 99 -27.29 14.76 -3.34
C LYS A 99 -28.75 14.56 -3.01
N GLU A 100 -29.17 15.16 -1.90
CA GLU A 100 -30.56 15.15 -1.45
C GLU A 100 -31.03 16.57 -1.13
N SER A 101 -32.33 16.71 -0.84
CA SER A 101 -32.89 17.99 -0.45
C SER A 101 -33.83 17.83 0.74
N VAL A 102 -33.86 18.85 1.59
CA VAL A 102 -34.82 18.98 2.70
C VAL A 102 -35.75 20.13 2.37
N LYS A 103 -37.05 19.87 2.30
CA LYS A 103 -38.05 20.93 2.14
C LYS A 103 -38.46 21.43 3.52
N VAL A 104 -38.37 22.74 3.71
CA VAL A 104 -38.80 23.42 4.93
C VAL A 104 -40.16 24.02 4.69
N MET A 105 -41.16 23.46 5.36
CA MET A 105 -42.56 23.85 5.26
C MET A 105 -42.98 24.58 6.53
N PHE A 106 -43.80 25.62 6.39
CA PHE A 106 -44.41 26.34 7.52
C PHE A 106 -45.92 26.16 7.51
N THR A 107 -46.50 25.95 8.69
CA THR A 107 -47.94 25.92 8.94
C THR A 107 -48.28 26.95 10.01
N PRO A 108 -49.20 27.90 9.76
CA PRO A 108 -49.70 28.82 10.79
C PRO A 108 -50.37 28.06 11.96
N LYS A 109 -50.43 28.67 13.15
CA LYS A 109 -50.94 28.06 14.38
C LYS A 109 -52.32 27.40 14.25
N ASP A 110 -53.24 28.08 13.57
CA ASP A 110 -54.62 27.64 13.35
C ASP A 110 -54.85 27.11 11.92
N GLY A 111 -53.76 26.93 11.16
CA GLY A 111 -53.79 26.41 9.80
C GLY A 111 -53.97 24.90 9.76
N LYS A 112 -54.55 24.42 8.67
CA LYS A 112 -54.66 22.99 8.37
C LYS A 112 -53.45 22.53 7.55
N GLU A 113 -53.33 21.23 7.34
CA GLU A 113 -52.28 20.61 6.51
C GLU A 113 -52.21 21.22 5.10
N GLU A 114 -53.37 21.61 4.55
CA GLU A 114 -53.53 22.28 3.25
C GLU A 114 -53.00 23.73 3.23
N ASP A 115 -52.78 24.35 4.39
CA ASP A 115 -52.18 25.68 4.53
C ASP A 115 -50.64 25.65 4.60
N LYS A 116 -50.03 24.46 4.47
CA LYS A 116 -48.56 24.29 4.44
C LYS A 116 -47.95 25.04 3.26
N LYS A 117 -46.98 25.91 3.56
CA LYS A 117 -46.23 26.66 2.55
C LYS A 117 -44.77 26.24 2.53
N LEU A 118 -44.24 26.01 1.34
CA LEU A 118 -42.81 25.77 1.13
C LEU A 118 -42.05 27.09 1.32
N ILE A 119 -41.22 27.13 2.36
CA ILE A 119 -40.38 28.29 2.68
C ILE A 119 -39.06 28.24 1.94
N LYS A 120 -38.38 27.09 1.99
CA LYS A 120 -37.09 26.88 1.34
C LYS A 120 -36.90 25.41 1.04
N THR A 121 -36.27 25.11 -0.10
CA THR A 121 -35.64 23.81 -0.34
C THR A 121 -34.16 23.95 -0.04
N VAL A 122 -33.64 23.12 0.85
CA VAL A 122 -32.24 23.09 1.26
C VAL A 122 -31.55 21.98 0.50
N SER A 123 -30.56 22.33 -0.33
CA SER A 123 -29.77 21.34 -1.08
C SER A 123 -28.62 20.82 -0.21
N VAL A 124 -28.52 19.50 -0.08
CA VAL A 124 -27.58 18.83 0.80
C VAL A 124 -26.73 17.86 0.00
N LYS A 125 -25.42 18.09 0.04
CA LYS A 125 -24.41 17.21 -0.52
C LYS A 125 -23.83 16.34 0.60
N VAL A 126 -23.98 15.03 0.48
CA VAL A 126 -23.29 14.05 1.33
C VAL A 126 -22.12 13.49 0.54
N GLU A 127 -20.91 13.81 0.95
CA GLU A 127 -19.70 13.31 0.30
C GLU A 127 -19.52 11.82 0.56
N ALA A 128 -18.85 11.15 -0.39
CA ALA A 128 -18.50 9.75 -0.24
C ALA A 128 -17.71 9.50 1.05
N LYS A 129 -17.92 8.33 1.65
CA LYS A 129 -17.17 7.88 2.82
C LYS A 129 -15.67 7.94 2.51
N LYS A 130 -14.92 8.64 3.35
CA LYS A 130 -13.45 8.70 3.24
C LYS A 130 -12.89 7.30 3.51
N VAL A 131 -12.35 6.67 2.47
CA VAL A 131 -11.65 5.38 2.61
C VAL A 131 -10.22 5.67 3.04
N VAL A 132 -9.89 5.30 4.27
CA VAL A 132 -8.51 5.38 4.77
C VAL A 132 -7.78 4.12 4.31
N LYS A 133 -6.83 4.28 3.39
CA LYS A 133 -5.98 3.18 2.93
C LYS A 133 -4.95 2.82 4.00
N VAL A 134 -4.68 1.53 4.14
CA VAL A 134 -3.58 1.03 4.97
C VAL A 134 -2.27 1.18 4.20
N LYS A 135 -1.26 1.76 4.86
CA LYS A 135 0.07 1.93 4.31
C LYS A 135 0.90 0.66 4.48
N LEU A 136 1.28 0.01 3.39
CA LEU A 136 2.00 -1.26 3.39
C LEU A 136 3.39 -1.19 4.05
N ASP A 137 4.08 -0.05 3.97
CA ASP A 137 5.41 0.15 4.55
C ASP A 137 5.44 0.04 6.09
N GLY A 138 4.29 0.22 6.74
CA GLY A 138 4.13 0.06 8.19
C GLY A 138 3.55 -1.28 8.63
N VAL A 139 3.16 -2.15 7.69
CA VAL A 139 2.51 -3.42 8.01
C VAL A 139 3.55 -4.43 8.51
N LYS A 140 3.21 -5.09 9.63
CA LYS A 140 3.96 -6.24 10.16
C LYS A 140 3.13 -7.50 10.00
N LEU A 141 3.74 -8.54 9.45
CA LEU A 141 3.13 -9.85 9.29
C LEU A 141 3.64 -10.77 10.42
N ASP A 142 3.00 -10.68 11.58
CA ASP A 142 3.42 -11.43 12.75
C ASP A 142 3.32 -12.94 12.51
N GLY A 143 4.40 -13.68 12.79
CA GLY A 143 4.46 -15.12 12.56
C GLY A 143 4.64 -15.56 11.11
N PHE A 144 4.76 -14.62 10.16
CA PHE A 144 5.02 -14.93 8.76
C PHE A 144 6.51 -14.88 8.45
N THR A 145 7.05 -15.97 7.89
CA THR A 145 8.44 -16.02 7.40
C THR A 145 8.43 -16.28 5.90
N ALA A 146 9.00 -15.35 5.13
CA ALA A 146 9.10 -15.50 3.68
C ALA A 146 10.20 -16.51 3.31
N THR A 147 9.89 -17.42 2.40
CA THR A 147 10.80 -18.43 1.86
C THR A 147 10.69 -18.47 0.33
N ASN A 148 11.61 -19.17 -0.35
CA ASN A 148 11.48 -19.39 -1.80
C ASN A 148 10.20 -20.16 -2.16
N ALA A 149 9.68 -20.98 -1.25
CA ALA A 149 8.45 -21.73 -1.46
C ALA A 149 7.18 -20.90 -1.24
N THR A 150 7.29 -19.71 -0.64
CA THR A 150 6.14 -18.84 -0.37
C THR A 150 5.41 -18.48 -1.66
N THR A 151 4.09 -18.66 -1.60
CA THR A 151 3.13 -18.39 -2.67
C THR A 151 2.43 -17.05 -2.46
N ASP A 152 1.89 -16.48 -3.54
CA ASP A 152 1.11 -15.24 -3.49
C ASP A 152 -0.13 -15.37 -2.57
N GLN A 153 -0.74 -16.56 -2.54
CA GLN A 153 -1.91 -16.81 -1.70
C GLN A 153 -1.56 -16.76 -0.22
N GLU A 154 -0.44 -17.36 0.20
CA GLU A 154 0.03 -17.29 1.59
C GLU A 154 0.33 -15.84 2.02
N VAL A 155 0.89 -15.03 1.11
CA VAL A 155 1.13 -13.61 1.36
C VAL A 155 -0.20 -12.86 1.54
N ILE A 156 -1.19 -13.12 0.69
CA ILE A 156 -2.52 -12.51 0.80
C ILE A 156 -3.20 -12.91 2.11
N ASP A 157 -3.13 -14.18 2.50
CA ASP A 157 -3.74 -14.66 3.73
C ASP A 157 -3.04 -14.09 4.98
N ALA A 158 -1.72 -13.90 4.93
CA ALA A 158 -0.99 -13.17 5.96
C ALA A 158 -1.41 -11.69 6.05
N LEU A 159 -1.65 -11.03 4.91
CA LEU A 159 -2.17 -9.65 4.89
C LEU A 159 -3.59 -9.58 5.47
N LYS A 160 -4.46 -10.55 5.19
CA LYS A 160 -5.82 -10.60 5.76
C LYS A 160 -5.86 -10.73 7.28
N ALA A 161 -4.81 -11.30 7.88
CA ALA A 161 -4.68 -11.38 9.33
C ALA A 161 -4.37 -10.02 9.99
N VAL A 162 -3.98 -9.01 9.20
CA VAL A 162 -3.72 -7.65 9.68
C VAL A 162 -5.04 -6.89 9.80
N LYS A 163 -5.26 -6.27 10.96
CA LYS A 163 -6.46 -5.46 11.22
C LYS A 163 -6.65 -4.38 10.16
N GLY A 164 -7.83 -4.33 9.55
CA GLY A 164 -8.18 -3.39 8.47
C GLY A 164 -7.88 -3.90 7.05
N LEU A 165 -7.33 -5.11 6.90
CA LEU A 165 -7.06 -5.77 5.62
C LEU A 165 -7.83 -7.08 5.44
N GLU A 166 -8.85 -7.34 6.25
CA GLU A 166 -9.59 -8.61 6.27
C GLU A 166 -10.20 -8.97 4.89
N ASN A 167 -10.49 -7.95 4.08
CA ASN A 167 -11.08 -8.06 2.75
C ASN A 167 -10.09 -7.82 1.59
N ILE A 168 -8.79 -7.75 1.86
CA ILE A 168 -7.79 -7.57 0.80
C ILE A 168 -7.83 -8.76 -0.17
N ALA A 169 -7.74 -8.46 -1.47
CA ALA A 169 -7.77 -9.46 -2.53
C ALA A 169 -6.52 -9.37 -3.41
N ALA A 170 -6.32 -10.38 -4.26
CA ALA A 170 -5.22 -10.41 -5.23
C ALA A 170 -5.24 -9.21 -6.20
N ALA A 171 -6.41 -8.59 -6.43
CA ALA A 171 -6.53 -7.39 -7.27
C ALA A 171 -5.98 -6.12 -6.59
N ASP A 172 -5.84 -6.10 -5.26
CA ASP A 172 -5.37 -4.94 -4.50
C ASP A 172 -3.85 -4.81 -4.47
N VAL A 173 -3.12 -5.90 -4.73
CA VAL A 173 -1.67 -5.92 -4.63
C VAL A 173 -1.03 -6.64 -5.81
N LYS A 174 0.16 -6.17 -6.19
CA LYS A 174 1.07 -6.88 -7.08
C LYS A 174 2.17 -7.49 -6.22
N ILE A 175 2.31 -8.81 -6.31
CA ILE A 175 3.36 -9.56 -5.61
C ILE A 175 4.43 -9.94 -6.62
N THR A 176 5.69 -9.64 -6.31
CA THR A 176 6.86 -10.08 -7.08
C THR A 176 7.88 -10.73 -6.17
N LYS A 177 8.51 -11.81 -6.64
CA LYS A 177 9.48 -12.58 -5.87
C LYS A 177 10.82 -12.62 -6.58
N VAL A 178 11.88 -12.43 -5.80
CA VAL A 178 13.26 -12.73 -6.15
C VAL A 178 13.70 -13.83 -5.21
N GLU A 179 14.00 -15.01 -5.73
CA GLU A 179 14.42 -16.14 -4.90
C GLU A 179 15.78 -15.89 -4.26
N ALA A 180 15.94 -16.38 -3.03
CA ALA A 180 17.23 -16.46 -2.38
C ALA A 180 18.06 -17.58 -3.01
N THR A 181 19.36 -17.34 -3.12
CA THR A 181 20.35 -18.34 -3.55
C THR A 181 21.33 -18.60 -2.42
N GLU A 182 22.30 -19.48 -2.64
CA GLU A 182 23.42 -19.66 -1.71
C GLU A 182 24.37 -18.44 -1.67
N SER A 183 24.27 -17.53 -2.64
CA SER A 183 25.13 -16.36 -2.77
C SER A 183 24.43 -15.02 -2.48
N ALA A 184 23.10 -15.01 -2.43
CA ALA A 184 22.31 -13.80 -2.24
C ALA A 184 21.00 -14.07 -1.48
N LYS A 185 20.60 -13.10 -0.67
CA LYS A 185 19.25 -13.08 -0.09
C LYS A 185 18.20 -12.86 -1.17
N GLY A 186 17.01 -13.39 -0.93
CA GLY A 186 15.84 -13.16 -1.77
C GLY A 186 14.93 -12.09 -1.20
N SER A 187 13.83 -11.81 -1.89
CA SER A 187 12.78 -10.92 -1.38
C SER A 187 11.42 -11.21 -2.00
N ILE A 188 10.37 -10.87 -1.26
CA ILE A 188 9.00 -10.74 -1.77
C ILE A 188 8.61 -9.28 -1.67
N THR A 189 8.34 -8.65 -2.80
CA THR A 189 7.80 -7.28 -2.86
C THR A 189 6.30 -7.34 -3.04
N ILE A 190 5.58 -6.62 -2.19
CA ILE A 190 4.12 -6.45 -2.22
C ILE A 190 3.86 -4.97 -2.46
N GLU A 191 3.28 -4.64 -3.60
CA GLU A 191 3.01 -3.26 -4.00
C GLU A 191 1.51 -3.05 -4.20
N ALA A 192 0.95 -2.01 -3.62
CA ALA A 192 -0.47 -1.69 -3.82
C ALA A 192 -0.75 -1.37 -5.30
N THR A 193 -1.84 -1.92 -5.84
CA THR A 193 -2.28 -1.56 -7.19
C THR A 193 -2.89 -0.16 -7.20
N LYS A 194 -2.87 0.49 -8.37
CA LYS A 194 -3.42 1.85 -8.54
C LYS A 194 -4.91 1.92 -8.20
N ASP A 195 -5.62 0.83 -8.47
CA ASP A 195 -7.07 0.72 -8.27
C ASP A 195 -7.44 0.21 -6.86
N SER A 196 -6.44 -0.16 -6.03
CA SER A 196 -6.74 -0.62 -4.68
C SER A 196 -7.39 0.50 -3.88
N LYS A 197 -8.52 0.16 -3.27
CA LYS A 197 -9.23 1.03 -2.31
C LYS A 197 -8.78 0.77 -0.87
N LEU A 198 -8.04 -0.31 -0.62
CA LEU A 198 -7.72 -0.78 0.73
C LEU A 198 -6.29 -0.45 1.15
N VAL A 199 -5.34 -0.49 0.22
CA VAL A 199 -3.91 -0.33 0.52
C VAL A 199 -3.23 0.70 -0.36
N GLU A 200 -2.13 1.24 0.15
CA GLU A 200 -1.18 2.06 -0.61
C GLU A 200 0.27 1.74 -0.21
N GLY A 201 1.22 2.15 -1.05
CA GLY A 201 2.65 1.97 -0.79
C GLY A 201 3.16 0.57 -1.14
N LYS A 202 4.24 0.17 -0.46
CA LYS A 202 4.98 -1.06 -0.75
C LYS A 202 5.53 -1.66 0.53
N LEU A 203 5.45 -2.98 0.64
CA LEU A 203 6.10 -3.81 1.67
C LEU A 203 7.13 -4.71 0.99
N VAL A 204 8.30 -4.88 1.62
CA VAL A 204 9.32 -5.84 1.16
C VAL A 204 9.63 -6.78 2.30
N LEU A 205 9.44 -8.07 2.05
CA LEU A 205 9.81 -9.15 2.95
C LEU A 205 11.14 -9.72 2.48
N GLU A 206 12.08 -9.90 3.41
CA GLU A 206 13.35 -10.54 3.12
C GLU A 206 13.18 -12.07 3.14
N ILE A 207 13.72 -12.75 2.12
CA ILE A 207 13.92 -14.20 2.17
C ILE A 207 15.38 -14.44 2.55
N ALA A 208 15.61 -15.18 3.61
CA ALA A 208 16.97 -15.50 4.07
C ALA A 208 17.77 -16.23 2.97
N GLN A 209 19.06 -15.91 2.87
CA GLN A 209 20.00 -16.59 1.98
C GLN A 209 20.05 -18.09 2.29
N LEU A 210 20.12 -18.93 1.26
CA LEU A 210 20.24 -20.38 1.44
C LEU A 210 21.61 -20.70 2.03
N GLN A 211 21.65 -21.69 2.92
CA GLN A 211 22.92 -22.24 3.38
C GLN A 211 23.49 -23.14 2.28
N ALA A 212 24.75 -22.91 1.90
CA ALA A 212 25.41 -23.78 0.94
C ALA A 212 25.51 -25.19 1.51
N SER A 213 25.21 -26.20 0.69
CA SER A 213 25.44 -27.59 1.09
C SER A 213 26.94 -27.86 1.16
N LYS A 214 27.39 -28.51 2.24
CA LYS A 214 28.80 -28.92 2.35
C LYS A 214 29.10 -30.00 1.32
N ILE A 215 30.28 -29.94 0.71
CA ILE A 215 30.79 -30.99 -0.17
C ILE A 215 31.37 -32.11 0.70
N ASN A 216 30.85 -33.33 0.53
CA ASN A 216 31.39 -34.48 1.24
C ASN A 216 32.69 -34.96 0.57
N LEU A 217 33.81 -34.83 1.28
CA LEU A 217 35.14 -35.26 0.86
C LEU A 217 35.22 -36.75 0.52
N ASP A 218 34.38 -37.60 1.11
CA ASP A 218 34.34 -39.05 0.81
C ASP A 218 33.99 -39.31 -0.67
N THR A 219 33.32 -38.35 -1.32
CA THR A 219 32.87 -38.43 -2.71
C THR A 219 33.76 -37.68 -3.69
N VAL A 220 34.72 -36.91 -3.18
CA VAL A 220 35.62 -36.08 -3.99
C VAL A 220 36.69 -36.94 -4.64
N THR A 221 36.90 -36.74 -5.94
CA THR A 221 38.04 -37.33 -6.66
C THR A 221 39.07 -36.24 -6.95
N LEU A 222 40.30 -36.44 -6.46
CA LEU A 222 41.40 -35.50 -6.68
C LEU A 222 42.28 -35.93 -7.86
N SER A 223 42.55 -35.00 -8.76
CA SER A 223 43.55 -35.16 -9.83
C SER A 223 44.97 -34.91 -9.29
N LEU A 224 45.36 -35.68 -8.27
CA LEU A 224 46.65 -35.58 -7.60
C LEU A 224 47.25 -36.98 -7.41
N THR A 225 48.48 -37.19 -7.91
CA THR A 225 49.24 -38.41 -7.61
C THR A 225 50.00 -38.20 -6.30
N ALA A 226 49.55 -38.83 -5.23
CA ALA A 226 50.16 -38.69 -3.91
C ALA A 226 51.52 -39.42 -3.83
N THR A 227 52.55 -38.73 -3.35
CA THR A 227 53.90 -39.26 -3.10
C THR A 227 54.40 -38.83 -1.72
N ASN A 228 55.51 -39.38 -1.24
CA ASN A 228 56.14 -38.90 0.00
C ASN A 228 56.54 -37.41 -0.07
N ALA A 229 56.81 -36.89 -1.27
CA ALA A 229 57.14 -35.49 -1.48
C ALA A 229 55.92 -34.55 -1.52
N THR A 230 54.71 -35.08 -1.64
CA THR A 230 53.49 -34.26 -1.71
C THR A 230 53.34 -33.41 -0.45
N THR A 231 53.09 -32.13 -0.66
CA THR A 231 52.92 -31.09 0.36
C THR A 231 51.44 -30.78 0.60
N ASP A 232 51.12 -30.23 1.77
CA ASP A 232 49.76 -29.80 2.11
C ASP A 232 49.23 -28.74 1.14
N GLN A 233 50.12 -27.88 0.62
CA GLN A 233 49.76 -26.86 -0.36
C GLN A 233 49.33 -27.48 -1.70
N GLU A 234 50.03 -28.50 -2.19
CA GLU A 234 49.63 -29.22 -3.41
C GLU A 234 48.29 -29.93 -3.25
N VAL A 235 48.02 -30.49 -2.06
CA VAL A 235 46.71 -31.08 -1.73
C VAL A 235 45.61 -30.02 -1.73
N LEU A 236 45.86 -28.86 -1.11
CA LEU A 236 44.91 -27.76 -1.06
C LEU A 236 44.63 -27.17 -2.45
N ASP A 237 45.66 -27.04 -3.29
CA ASP A 237 45.52 -26.56 -4.66
C ASP A 237 44.75 -27.57 -5.54
N ALA A 238 44.96 -28.87 -5.33
CA ALA A 238 44.16 -29.91 -5.97
C ALA A 238 42.68 -29.86 -5.54
N LEU A 239 42.41 -29.62 -4.25
CA LEU A 239 41.04 -29.43 -3.73
C LEU A 239 40.36 -28.20 -4.34
N LYS A 240 41.07 -27.08 -4.49
CA LYS A 240 40.54 -25.88 -5.16
C LYS A 240 40.19 -26.09 -6.63
N GLY A 241 40.76 -27.12 -7.26
CA GLY A 241 40.42 -27.53 -8.62
C GLY A 241 39.09 -28.29 -8.73
N VAL A 242 38.47 -28.68 -7.62
CA VAL A 242 37.16 -29.35 -7.58
C VAL A 242 36.06 -28.30 -7.63
N GLU A 243 35.04 -28.54 -8.46
CA GLU A 243 33.88 -27.64 -8.57
C GLU A 243 33.22 -27.44 -7.19
N GLY A 244 33.01 -26.18 -6.81
CA GLY A 244 32.45 -25.80 -5.52
C GLY A 244 33.44 -25.67 -4.36
N LEU A 245 34.74 -25.96 -4.58
CA LEU A 245 35.81 -25.83 -3.57
C LEU A 245 36.84 -24.75 -3.90
N ASP A 246 36.56 -23.83 -4.82
CA ASP A 246 37.47 -22.75 -5.23
C ASP A 246 37.93 -21.85 -4.06
N LYS A 247 37.13 -21.78 -2.99
CA LYS A 247 37.40 -20.99 -1.78
C LYS A 247 37.90 -21.80 -0.60
N ILE A 248 38.11 -23.11 -0.75
CA ILE A 248 38.61 -23.95 0.34
C ILE A 248 39.99 -23.46 0.79
N SER A 249 40.21 -23.50 2.10
CA SER A 249 41.41 -23.00 2.75
C SER A 249 41.97 -24.02 3.76
N ALA A 250 43.17 -23.77 4.27
CA ALA A 250 43.77 -24.61 5.30
C ALA A 250 42.97 -24.60 6.63
N SER A 251 42.04 -23.66 6.85
CA SER A 251 41.14 -23.71 8.01
C SER A 251 39.92 -24.61 7.82
N ASP A 252 39.68 -25.10 6.60
CA ASP A 252 38.54 -25.96 6.29
C ASP A 252 38.87 -27.46 6.41
N VAL A 253 40.15 -27.81 6.34
CA VAL A 253 40.61 -29.20 6.32
C VAL A 253 41.87 -29.39 7.16
N LYS A 254 41.98 -30.57 7.76
CA LYS A 254 43.18 -31.08 8.38
C LYS A 254 43.83 -32.11 7.46
N ILE A 255 45.08 -31.86 7.09
CA ILE A 255 45.86 -32.77 6.24
C ILE A 255 46.89 -33.48 7.12
N THR A 256 46.93 -34.81 7.03
CA THR A 256 47.90 -35.66 7.74
C THR A 256 48.51 -36.66 6.78
N LYS A 257 49.83 -36.90 6.91
CA LYS A 257 50.59 -37.78 6.02
C LYS A 257 51.29 -38.88 6.79
N VAL A 258 51.20 -40.09 6.25
CA VAL A 258 52.01 -41.25 6.62
C VAL A 258 52.87 -41.59 5.41
N GLU A 259 54.19 -41.48 5.53
CA GLU A 259 55.10 -41.76 4.41
C GLU A 259 55.12 -43.25 4.07
N ALA A 260 55.19 -43.54 2.76
CA ALA A 260 55.45 -44.89 2.27
C ALA A 260 56.90 -45.29 2.54
N THR A 261 57.12 -46.55 2.86
CA THR A 261 58.45 -47.15 3.04
C THR A 261 58.68 -48.22 1.98
N GLN A 262 59.80 -48.93 2.07
CA GLN A 262 60.04 -50.13 1.26
C GLN A 262 59.16 -51.31 1.68
N ASP A 263 58.57 -51.29 2.87
CA ASP A 263 57.79 -52.39 3.44
C ASP A 263 56.28 -52.11 3.46
N GLU A 264 55.88 -50.83 3.47
CA GLU A 264 54.49 -50.41 3.62
C GLU A 264 54.13 -49.24 2.68
N ALA A 265 52.90 -49.26 2.17
CA ALA A 265 52.33 -48.12 1.45
C ALA A 265 52.01 -46.98 2.43
N GLY A 266 52.12 -45.74 1.95
CA GLY A 266 51.81 -44.54 2.71
C GLY A 266 50.39 -44.03 2.43
N SER A 267 50.01 -42.94 3.08
CA SER A 267 48.74 -42.27 2.82
C SER A 267 48.76 -40.77 3.12
N ILE A 268 47.88 -40.02 2.46
CA ILE A 268 47.50 -38.66 2.84
C ILE A 268 46.03 -38.69 3.20
N THR A 269 45.72 -38.31 4.44
CA THR A 269 44.37 -38.16 4.95
C THR A 269 44.00 -36.69 4.99
N ILE A 270 42.86 -36.35 4.40
CA ILE A 270 42.25 -35.02 4.36
C ILE A 270 40.92 -35.13 5.11
N GLU A 271 40.80 -34.47 6.24
CA GLU A 271 39.61 -34.52 7.09
C GLU A 271 38.99 -33.12 7.19
N ALA A 272 37.68 -33.00 7.02
CA ALA A 272 37.01 -31.71 7.17
C ALA A 272 37.08 -31.22 8.62
N GLU A 273 37.43 -29.95 8.81
CA GLU A 273 37.41 -29.31 10.11
C GLU A 273 35.96 -29.07 10.56
N SER A 274 35.66 -29.24 11.85
CA SER A 274 34.28 -29.14 12.36
C SER A 274 33.63 -27.77 12.13
N ALA A 275 34.44 -26.73 12.00
CA ALA A 275 34.00 -25.36 11.73
C ALA A 275 33.81 -25.05 10.24
N SER A 276 34.26 -25.93 9.34
CA SER A 276 34.15 -25.69 7.90
C SER A 276 32.68 -25.55 7.48
N GLN A 277 32.41 -24.54 6.67
CA GLN A 277 31.11 -24.33 6.02
C GLN A 277 31.09 -24.88 4.59
N LEU A 278 32.23 -25.37 4.09
CA LEU A 278 32.41 -25.79 2.69
C LEU A 278 32.45 -27.30 2.54
N VAL A 279 33.06 -28.01 3.50
CA VAL A 279 33.29 -29.45 3.39
C VAL A 279 32.89 -30.22 4.65
N GLU A 280 32.63 -31.50 4.46
CA GLU A 280 32.44 -32.49 5.53
C GLU A 280 33.09 -33.83 5.12
N GLY A 281 33.20 -34.78 6.05
CA GLY A 281 33.74 -36.11 5.76
C GLY A 281 35.27 -36.16 5.65
N LYS A 282 35.79 -37.20 4.98
CA LYS A 282 37.21 -37.53 4.94
C LYS A 282 37.62 -38.20 3.62
N LEU A 283 38.65 -37.65 2.98
CA LEU A 283 39.30 -38.27 1.82
C LEU A 283 40.64 -38.89 2.20
N VAL A 284 40.96 -40.08 1.67
CA VAL A 284 42.26 -40.74 1.85
C VAL A 284 42.87 -41.04 0.49
N LEU A 285 44.05 -40.49 0.24
CA LEU A 285 44.87 -40.78 -0.93
C LEU A 285 45.94 -41.81 -0.55
N SER A 286 46.16 -42.81 -1.40
CA SER A 286 47.22 -43.81 -1.20
C SER A 286 48.53 -43.35 -1.81
N ILE A 287 49.63 -43.55 -1.09
CA ILE A 287 51.00 -43.38 -1.62
C ILE A 287 51.56 -44.77 -1.88
N ALA A 288 52.00 -45.05 -3.10
CA ALA A 288 52.59 -46.34 -3.45
C ALA A 288 53.85 -46.64 -2.62
N GLN A 289 54.02 -47.91 -2.25
CA GLN A 289 55.23 -48.44 -1.62
C GLN A 289 56.47 -48.16 -2.49
N LEU A 290 57.61 -47.92 -1.86
CA LEU A 290 58.86 -47.62 -2.58
C LEU A 290 59.40 -48.88 -3.26
N THR A 291 59.53 -48.85 -4.58
CA THR A 291 60.17 -49.92 -5.35
C THR A 291 61.69 -49.75 -5.37
N ILE A 292 62.40 -50.87 -5.26
CA ILE A 292 63.88 -50.97 -5.38
C ILE A 292 64.29 -50.95 -6.85
#